data_AF-A0A370FPA7-F1
#
_entry.id   AF-A0A370FPA7-F1
#
_cell.length_a   1.000
_cell.length_b   1.000
_cell.length_c   1.000
_cell.angle_alpha   90.00
_cell.angle_beta   90.00
_cell.angle_gamma   90.00
#
_symmetry.space_group_name_H-M   'P 1'
#
loop_
_entity.id
_entity.type
_entity.pdbx_description
1 polymer ?
#
loop_
_entity_poly.entity_id
_entity_poly.type
_entity_poly.pdbx_seq_one_letter_code
_entity_poly.pdbx_strand_id
1 'polypeptide(L)'
;MNSTVTPTRAAIARSWLLVPARSSEELDRAAKSPADVVVLDLEDGVPPSGKAAARVVAREWLRHRRGWLRINSRTSPSWRDDLESLHDLEGVEGVVLAKSESPDEVAATADALGGAVPLIALVESARGIARAAEIAASPHVVRLAFGRGDFRRDTGIADTPLALAHARSQLVIASRLADIAAPIDGPCLSTDPTRILADAAITAEMGMTGKLCLRPEQASITNDALSPTDDEVTWAEQVVARLGASGSGIENGSDLPALQRARNLLSLRAQLDSMW
;
A
#
# COMPACT_ATOMS: atom_id res chain seq x y z
N MET A 1 20.63 18.63 7.45
CA MET A 1 20.93 17.36 8.15
C MET A 1 19.91 16.35 7.68
N ASN A 2 20.21 15.59 6.62
CA ASN A 2 19.35 14.49 6.20
C ASN A 2 19.67 13.30 7.09
N SER A 3 18.91 13.12 8.16
CA SER A 3 18.86 11.82 8.83
C SER A 3 18.33 10.84 7.80
N THR A 4 19.19 9.93 7.33
CA THR A 4 18.81 8.80 6.49
C THR A 4 18.00 7.83 7.34
N VAL A 5 16.73 8.18 7.59
CA VAL A 5 15.77 7.24 8.15
C VAL A 5 15.53 6.20 7.07
N THR A 6 15.98 4.97 7.32
CA THR A 6 15.63 3.84 6.45
C THR A 6 14.11 3.72 6.44
N PRO A 7 13.44 3.84 5.28
CA PRO A 7 11.99 3.73 5.23
C PRO A 7 11.55 2.34 5.68
N THR A 8 10.38 2.27 6.30
CA THR A 8 9.81 0.98 6.73
C THR A 8 9.50 0.09 5.53
N ARG A 9 9.48 -1.24 5.72
CA ARG A 9 9.10 -2.20 4.67
C ARG A 9 7.77 -1.81 4.00
N ALA A 10 6.80 -1.37 4.78
CA ALA A 10 5.50 -0.92 4.28
C ALA A 10 5.56 0.33 3.38
N ALA A 11 6.50 1.24 3.61
CA ALA A 11 6.65 2.45 2.81
C ALA A 11 7.17 2.15 1.39
N ILE A 12 7.93 1.06 1.23
CA ILE A 12 8.55 0.67 -0.06
C ILE A 12 7.94 -0.59 -0.68
N ALA A 13 7.05 -1.30 0.02
CA ALA A 13 6.42 -2.52 -0.47
C ALA A 13 5.63 -2.28 -1.77
N ARG A 14 5.93 -3.10 -2.78
CA ARG A 14 5.36 -3.04 -4.14
C ARG A 14 4.11 -3.90 -4.25
N SER A 15 4.11 -5.09 -3.66
CA SER A 15 2.96 -6.01 -3.67
C SER A 15 2.35 -6.20 -2.28
N TRP A 16 1.02 -6.15 -2.23
CA TRP A 16 0.22 -6.29 -1.02
C TRP A 16 -0.81 -7.41 -1.22
N LEU A 17 -0.44 -8.63 -0.84
CA LEU A 17 -1.26 -9.82 -1.06
C LEU A 17 -2.37 -9.93 0.00
N LEU A 18 -3.62 -9.73 -0.42
CA LEU A 18 -4.80 -9.92 0.40
C LEU A 18 -5.18 -11.40 0.46
N VAL A 19 -5.31 -11.94 1.67
CA VAL A 19 -5.62 -13.36 1.90
C VAL A 19 -6.69 -13.47 2.98
N PRO A 20 -7.89 -14.00 2.65
CA PRO A 20 -8.91 -14.28 3.65
C PRO A 20 -8.34 -15.14 4.78
N ALA A 21 -8.52 -14.71 6.03
CA ALA A 21 -8.02 -15.43 7.20
C ALA A 21 -8.87 -16.67 7.52
N ARG A 22 -9.04 -17.59 6.57
CA ARG A 22 -9.92 -18.77 6.68
C ARG A 22 -9.21 -19.98 7.28
N SER A 23 -7.92 -20.12 7.01
CA SER A 23 -7.09 -21.21 7.52
C SER A 23 -5.64 -20.75 7.69
N SER A 24 -4.93 -21.32 8.67
CA SER A 24 -3.49 -21.05 8.84
C SER A 24 -2.67 -21.54 7.65
N GLU A 25 -3.11 -22.61 6.97
CA GLU A 25 -2.42 -23.14 5.79
C GLU A 25 -2.40 -22.14 4.62
N GLU A 26 -3.53 -21.47 4.35
CA GLU A 26 -3.59 -20.42 3.32
C GLU A 26 -2.66 -19.25 3.66
N LEU A 27 -2.63 -18.83 4.93
CA LEU A 27 -1.76 -17.76 5.41
C LEU A 27 -0.27 -18.15 5.34
N ASP A 28 0.08 -19.38 5.72
CA ASP A 28 1.44 -19.90 5.62
C ASP A 28 1.92 -20.01 4.17
N ARG A 29 1.03 -20.36 3.24
CA ARG A 29 1.34 -20.38 1.81
C ARG A 29 1.59 -18.96 1.30
N ALA A 30 0.77 -18.00 1.72
CA ALA A 30 0.94 -16.60 1.37
C ALA A 30 2.24 -15.99 1.93
N ALA A 31 2.61 -16.31 3.17
CA ALA A 31 3.85 -15.85 3.77
C ALA A 31 5.13 -16.42 3.11
N LYS A 32 5.00 -17.52 2.36
CA LYS A 32 6.08 -18.08 1.53
C LYS A 32 6.05 -17.58 0.08
N SER A 33 5.09 -16.72 -0.27
CA SER A 33 4.96 -16.15 -1.60
C SER A 33 5.97 -15.02 -1.82
N PRO A 34 6.18 -14.56 -3.07
CA PRO A 34 7.04 -13.41 -3.34
C PRO A 34 6.41 -12.07 -2.93
N ALA A 35 5.27 -12.04 -2.26
CA ALA A 35 4.65 -10.79 -1.82
C ALA A 35 5.54 -10.01 -0.85
N ASP A 36 5.67 -8.70 -1.07
CA ASP A 36 6.41 -7.84 -0.15
C ASP A 36 5.68 -7.75 1.19
N VAL A 37 4.33 -7.69 1.16
CA VAL A 37 3.46 -7.71 2.33
C VAL A 37 2.29 -8.68 2.14
N VAL A 38 1.98 -9.45 3.19
CA VAL A 38 0.76 -10.26 3.31
C VAL A 38 -0.22 -9.55 4.23
N VAL A 39 -1.47 -9.39 3.75
CA VAL A 39 -2.57 -8.77 4.47
C VAL A 39 -3.64 -9.83 4.76
N LEU A 40 -3.80 -10.17 6.03
CA LEU A 40 -4.83 -11.08 6.52
C LEU A 40 -6.18 -10.36 6.47
N ASP A 41 -7.11 -10.88 5.69
CA ASP A 41 -8.38 -10.21 5.42
C ASP A 41 -9.50 -10.74 6.32
N LEU A 42 -10.12 -9.81 7.08
CA LEU A 42 -11.30 -10.03 7.93
C LEU A 42 -12.58 -9.38 7.36
N GLU A 43 -12.47 -8.74 6.19
CA GLU A 43 -13.51 -7.91 5.59
C GLU A 43 -14.20 -8.64 4.42
N ASP A 44 -14.18 -8.12 3.20
CA ASP A 44 -14.99 -8.64 2.08
C ASP A 44 -14.57 -10.06 1.63
N GLY A 45 -13.35 -10.49 1.93
CA GLY A 45 -12.91 -11.87 1.71
C GLY A 45 -13.54 -12.88 2.68
N VAL A 46 -14.23 -12.42 3.72
CA VAL A 46 -14.84 -13.25 4.76
C VAL A 46 -16.35 -12.98 4.85
N PRO A 47 -17.20 -14.00 4.65
CA PRO A 47 -18.64 -13.80 4.78
C PRO A 47 -19.02 -13.45 6.24
N PRO A 48 -20.15 -12.76 6.48
CA PRO A 48 -20.54 -12.33 7.83
C PRO A 48 -20.53 -13.45 8.88
N SER A 49 -21.00 -14.65 8.53
CA SER A 49 -21.00 -15.83 9.40
C SER A 49 -19.61 -16.38 9.72
N GLY A 50 -18.61 -16.06 8.91
CA GLY A 50 -17.22 -16.52 9.05
C GLY A 50 -16.31 -15.56 9.83
N LYS A 51 -16.74 -14.33 10.11
CA LYS A 51 -15.87 -13.29 10.69
C LYS A 51 -15.29 -13.66 12.06
N ALA A 52 -16.10 -14.28 12.92
CA ALA A 52 -15.65 -14.74 14.23
C ALA A 52 -14.55 -15.80 14.12
N ALA A 53 -14.73 -16.78 13.23
CA ALA A 53 -13.72 -17.82 12.98
C ALA A 53 -12.44 -17.23 12.35
N ALA A 54 -12.59 -16.28 11.42
CA ALA A 54 -11.46 -15.63 10.77
C ALA A 54 -10.58 -14.83 11.75
N ARG A 55 -11.19 -14.14 12.71
CA ARG A 55 -10.48 -13.48 13.81
C ARG A 55 -9.65 -14.45 14.64
N VAL A 56 -10.19 -15.63 14.95
CA VAL A 56 -9.46 -16.67 15.70
C VAL A 56 -8.25 -17.16 14.91
N VAL A 57 -8.42 -17.43 13.61
CA VAL A 57 -7.32 -17.86 12.73
C VAL A 57 -6.24 -16.78 12.64
N ALA A 58 -6.64 -15.53 12.39
CA ALA A 58 -5.69 -14.42 12.27
C ALA A 58 -4.91 -14.21 13.57
N ARG A 59 -5.61 -14.17 14.71
CA ARG A 59 -5.01 -14.03 16.04
C ARG A 59 -3.99 -15.13 16.32
N GLU A 60 -4.36 -16.38 16.10
CA GLU A 60 -3.46 -17.51 16.36
C GLU A 60 -2.22 -17.48 15.46
N TRP A 61 -2.40 -17.14 14.19
CA TRP A 61 -1.29 -17.03 13.25
C TRP A 61 -0.30 -15.91 13.63
N LEU A 62 -0.82 -14.76 14.06
CA LEU A 62 -0.03 -13.58 14.46
C LEU A 62 0.66 -13.73 15.82
N ARG A 63 0.35 -14.76 16.62
CA ARG A 63 1.13 -15.08 17.83
C ARG A 63 2.54 -15.57 17.51
N HIS A 64 2.73 -16.12 16.32
CA HIS A 64 3.97 -16.77 15.91
C HIS A 64 4.61 -16.13 14.68
N ARG A 65 3.92 -15.18 14.05
CA ARG A 65 4.34 -14.54 12.80
C ARG A 65 3.96 -13.07 12.82
N ARG A 66 4.48 -12.36 11.82
CA ARG A 66 4.23 -10.94 11.61
C ARG A 66 3.45 -10.73 10.33
N GLY A 67 2.54 -9.76 10.33
CA GLY A 67 1.78 -9.42 9.14
C GLY A 67 0.85 -8.24 9.33
N TRP A 68 0.22 -7.86 8.22
CA TRP A 68 -0.79 -6.81 8.19
C TRP A 68 -2.19 -7.41 8.26
N LEU A 69 -3.17 -6.67 8.77
CA LEU A 69 -4.57 -7.10 8.76
C LEU A 69 -5.46 -6.07 8.10
N ARG A 70 -6.38 -6.51 7.25
CA ARG A 70 -7.50 -5.69 6.80
C ARG A 70 -8.69 -5.91 7.73
N ILE A 71 -9.03 -4.88 8.48
CA ILE A 71 -10.18 -4.89 9.38
C ILE A 71 -11.41 -4.28 8.70
N ASN A 72 -12.57 -4.57 9.27
CA ASN A 72 -13.82 -3.99 8.83
C ASN A 72 -13.86 -2.46 9.02
N SER A 73 -14.72 -1.80 8.24
CA SER A 73 -14.93 -0.35 8.33
C SER A 73 -15.43 0.07 9.70
N ARG A 74 -15.15 1.32 10.10
CA ARG A 74 -15.59 1.86 11.40
C ARG A 74 -17.11 1.78 11.62
N THR A 75 -17.89 1.83 10.54
CA THR A 75 -19.36 1.76 10.55
C THR A 75 -19.89 0.32 10.62
N SER A 76 -19.04 -0.68 10.43
CA SER A 76 -19.40 -2.10 10.53
C SER A 76 -19.56 -2.54 11.98
N PRO A 77 -20.54 -3.41 12.30
CA PRO A 77 -20.65 -4.02 13.62
C PRO A 77 -19.43 -4.87 13.99
N SER A 78 -18.65 -5.34 13.01
CA SER A 78 -17.47 -6.19 13.25
C SER A 78 -16.22 -5.40 13.66
N TRP A 79 -16.19 -4.07 13.49
CA TRP A 79 -15.00 -3.26 13.72
C TRP A 79 -14.45 -3.36 15.15
N ARG A 80 -15.32 -3.33 16.16
CA ARG A 80 -14.89 -3.47 17.56
C ARG A 80 -14.29 -4.84 17.82
N ASP A 81 -14.98 -5.91 17.40
CA ASP A 81 -14.50 -7.27 17.58
C ASP A 81 -13.16 -7.51 16.87
N ASP A 82 -12.96 -6.90 15.70
CA ASP A 82 -11.69 -6.96 14.97
C ASP A 82 -10.58 -6.33 15.81
N LEU A 83 -10.78 -5.11 16.32
CA LEU A 83 -9.79 -4.41 17.14
C LEU A 83 -9.48 -5.13 18.47
N GLU A 84 -10.51 -5.59 19.17
CA GLU A 84 -10.35 -6.37 20.41
C GLU A 84 -9.53 -7.65 20.18
N SER A 85 -9.68 -8.27 19.01
CA SER A 85 -8.91 -9.47 18.66
C SER A 85 -7.42 -9.22 18.43
N LEU A 86 -6.99 -7.95 18.29
CA LEU A 86 -5.64 -7.55 17.92
C LEU A 86 -4.85 -6.81 19.00
N HIS A 87 -5.53 -6.24 20.00
CA HIS A 87 -4.95 -5.23 20.91
C HIS A 87 -3.68 -5.65 21.69
N ASP A 88 -3.45 -6.95 21.88
CA ASP A 88 -2.33 -7.51 22.65
C ASP A 88 -1.33 -8.30 21.77
N LEU A 89 -1.44 -8.22 20.44
CA LEU A 89 -0.62 -9.00 19.51
C LEU A 89 0.57 -8.19 18.98
N GLU A 90 1.78 -8.54 19.41
CA GLU A 90 3.03 -7.96 18.90
C GLU A 90 3.32 -8.31 17.42
N GLY A 91 2.65 -9.33 16.88
CA GLY A 91 2.77 -9.75 15.47
C GLY A 91 2.07 -8.81 14.48
N VAL A 92 1.26 -7.86 14.94
CA VAL A 92 0.55 -6.91 14.07
C VAL A 92 1.52 -5.82 13.61
N GLU A 93 1.94 -5.88 12.35
CA GLU A 93 2.83 -4.87 11.77
C GLU A 93 2.09 -3.61 11.32
N GLY A 94 0.79 -3.73 11.11
CA GLY A 94 -0.08 -2.63 10.71
C GLY A 94 -1.48 -3.10 10.36
N VAL A 95 -2.38 -2.13 10.22
CA VAL A 95 -3.79 -2.37 9.91
C VAL A 95 -4.20 -1.59 8.66
N VAL A 96 -4.94 -2.26 7.78
CA VAL A 96 -5.65 -1.65 6.66
C VAL A 96 -7.10 -1.43 7.09
N LEU A 97 -7.53 -0.17 7.23
CA LEU A 97 -8.90 0.19 7.57
C LEU A 97 -9.75 0.26 6.29
N ALA A 98 -10.68 -0.68 6.12
CA ALA A 98 -11.60 -0.69 4.99
C ALA A 98 -12.54 0.52 5.00
N LYS A 99 -12.96 0.95 3.80
CA LYS A 99 -14.02 1.95 3.56
C LYS A 99 -13.81 3.23 4.37
N SER A 100 -12.57 3.74 4.36
CA SER A 100 -12.19 4.97 5.05
C SER A 100 -12.79 6.19 4.35
N GLU A 101 -13.70 6.90 5.03
CA GLU A 101 -14.38 8.08 4.49
C GLU A 101 -14.11 9.37 5.29
N SER A 102 -13.44 9.27 6.44
CA SER A 102 -13.13 10.43 7.28
C SER A 102 -11.87 10.27 8.13
N PRO A 103 -11.18 11.37 8.48
CA PRO A 103 -10.12 11.38 9.48
C PRO A 103 -10.60 10.90 10.85
N ASP A 104 -11.86 11.16 11.23
CA ASP A 104 -12.41 10.73 12.53
C ASP A 104 -12.48 9.20 12.65
N GLU A 105 -12.84 8.49 11.56
CA GLU A 105 -12.84 7.03 11.53
C GLU A 105 -11.42 6.46 11.69
N VAL A 106 -10.45 7.10 11.04
CA VAL A 106 -9.04 6.73 11.13
C VAL A 106 -8.49 6.99 12.54
N ALA A 107 -8.72 8.17 13.09
CA ALA A 107 -8.30 8.55 14.44
C ALA A 107 -8.91 7.60 15.49
N ALA A 108 -10.21 7.33 15.42
CA ALA A 108 -10.87 6.39 16.32
C ALA A 108 -10.28 4.97 16.22
N THR A 109 -9.84 4.56 15.03
CA THR A 109 -9.16 3.26 14.82
C THR A 109 -7.76 3.27 15.40
N ALA A 110 -7.00 4.34 15.20
CA ALA A 110 -5.66 4.50 15.78
C ALA A 110 -5.69 4.49 17.31
N ASP A 111 -6.63 5.23 17.91
CA ASP A 111 -6.82 5.30 19.36
C ASP A 111 -7.16 3.93 19.95
N ALA A 112 -8.04 3.18 19.30
CA ALA A 112 -8.42 1.83 19.73
C ALA A 112 -7.27 0.81 19.60
N LEU A 113 -6.28 1.08 18.75
CA LEU A 113 -5.03 0.31 18.63
C LEU A 113 -3.91 0.84 19.53
N GLY A 114 -4.20 1.78 20.43
CA GLY A 114 -3.23 2.33 21.37
C GLY A 114 -2.24 3.33 20.77
N GLY A 115 -2.48 3.84 19.56
CA GLY A 115 -1.69 4.93 18.96
C GLY A 115 -0.25 4.56 18.60
N ALA A 116 0.03 3.29 18.32
CA ALA A 116 1.36 2.84 17.88
C ALA A 116 1.35 2.03 16.58
N VAL A 117 0.21 1.43 16.23
CA VAL A 117 0.08 0.55 15.06
C VAL A 117 -0.06 1.40 13.78
N PRO A 118 0.80 1.21 12.76
CA PRO A 118 0.67 1.89 11.48
C PRO A 118 -0.66 1.58 10.78
N LEU A 119 -1.23 2.58 10.12
CA LEU A 119 -2.50 2.48 9.40
C LEU A 119 -2.33 2.70 7.90
N ILE A 120 -3.08 1.90 7.14
CA ILE A 120 -3.37 2.17 5.74
C ILE A 120 -4.86 2.46 5.63
N ALA A 121 -5.21 3.63 5.12
CA ALA A 121 -6.59 3.97 4.85
C ALA A 121 -6.98 3.47 3.46
N LEU A 122 -7.86 2.48 3.39
CA LEU A 122 -8.43 2.01 2.13
C LEU A 122 -9.57 2.96 1.72
N VAL A 123 -9.28 3.79 0.73
CA VAL A 123 -10.20 4.78 0.16
C VAL A 123 -10.90 4.17 -1.03
N GLU A 124 -12.23 4.03 -0.96
CA GLU A 124 -13.01 3.27 -1.93
C GLU A 124 -14.43 3.81 -2.14
N SER A 125 -14.65 5.10 -1.88
CA SER A 125 -15.91 5.80 -2.16
C SER A 125 -15.64 7.23 -2.64
N ALA A 126 -16.65 7.86 -3.23
CA ALA A 126 -16.62 9.28 -3.61
C ALA A 126 -16.28 10.18 -2.42
N ARG A 127 -16.85 9.86 -1.25
CA ARG A 127 -16.61 10.61 -0.02
C ARG A 127 -15.16 10.47 0.45
N GLY A 128 -14.62 9.26 0.42
CA GLY A 128 -13.21 9.02 0.76
C GLY A 128 -12.26 9.74 -0.20
N ILE A 129 -12.54 9.74 -1.52
CA ILE A 129 -11.73 10.49 -2.49
C ILE A 129 -11.80 12.00 -2.23
N ALA A 130 -13.00 12.54 -1.97
CA ALA A 130 -13.18 13.97 -1.67
C ALA A 130 -12.43 14.42 -0.41
N ARG A 131 -12.20 13.50 0.54
CA ARG A 131 -11.53 13.77 1.82
C ARG A 131 -10.14 13.15 1.94
N ALA A 132 -9.56 12.69 0.82
CA ALA A 132 -8.31 11.92 0.83
C ALA A 132 -7.15 12.66 1.51
N ALA A 133 -7.06 13.99 1.36
CA ALA A 133 -6.03 14.80 2.01
C ALA A 133 -6.15 14.82 3.54
N GLU A 134 -7.38 14.96 4.07
CA GLU A 134 -7.63 14.93 5.52
C GLU A 134 -7.36 13.53 6.09
N ILE A 135 -7.78 12.48 5.37
CA ILE A 135 -7.54 11.08 5.73
C ILE A 135 -6.04 10.80 5.77
N ALA A 136 -5.30 11.22 4.74
CA ALA A 136 -3.86 11.02 4.65
C ALA A 136 -3.10 11.73 5.79
N ALA A 137 -3.54 12.92 6.19
CA ALA A 137 -2.93 13.70 7.26
C ALA A 137 -3.25 13.19 8.68
N SER A 138 -4.08 12.14 8.81
CA SER A 138 -4.45 11.58 10.10
C SER A 138 -3.25 10.88 10.77
N PRO A 139 -3.11 10.96 12.11
CA PRO A 139 -2.03 10.26 12.82
C PRO A 139 -1.98 8.77 12.49
N HIS A 140 -0.77 8.22 12.48
CA HIS A 140 -0.47 6.81 12.20
C HIS A 140 -0.77 6.33 10.78
N VAL A 141 -1.39 7.13 9.91
CA VAL A 141 -1.51 6.78 8.49
C VAL A 141 -0.13 6.82 7.85
N VAL A 142 0.28 5.72 7.25
CA VAL A 142 1.56 5.60 6.54
C VAL A 142 1.39 5.47 5.03
N ARG A 143 0.17 5.16 4.57
CA ARG A 143 -0.17 5.01 3.15
C ARG A 143 -1.68 5.09 2.93
N LEU A 144 -2.08 5.52 1.75
CA LEU A 144 -3.43 5.29 1.24
C LEU A 144 -3.48 4.03 0.37
N ALA A 145 -4.64 3.39 0.29
CA ALA A 145 -4.91 2.34 -0.70
C ALA A 145 -6.19 2.67 -1.49
N PHE A 146 -6.25 2.27 -2.76
CA PHE A 146 -7.40 2.52 -3.63
C PHE A 146 -8.25 1.27 -3.85
N GLY A 147 -9.43 1.21 -3.24
CA GLY A 147 -10.41 0.16 -3.50
C GLY A 147 -11.21 0.46 -4.77
N ARG A 148 -10.63 0.17 -5.94
CA ARG A 148 -11.26 0.48 -7.23
C ARG A 148 -12.64 -0.16 -7.42
N GLY A 149 -12.88 -1.35 -6.87
CA GLY A 149 -14.12 -2.10 -7.06
C GLY A 149 -15.31 -1.39 -6.42
N ASP A 150 -15.19 -1.07 -5.13
CA ASP A 150 -16.24 -0.38 -4.39
C ASP A 150 -16.36 1.09 -4.79
N PHE A 151 -15.26 1.76 -5.16
CA PHE A 151 -15.33 3.12 -5.69
C PHE A 151 -16.20 3.18 -6.96
N ARG A 152 -16.02 2.21 -7.86
CA ARG A 152 -16.84 2.12 -9.08
C ARG A 152 -18.29 1.76 -8.79
N ARG A 153 -18.53 0.91 -7.79
CA ARG A 153 -19.89 0.58 -7.33
C ARG A 153 -20.60 1.82 -6.79
N ASP A 154 -19.90 2.65 -6.02
CA ASP A 154 -20.41 3.87 -5.40
C ASP A 154 -20.68 4.98 -6.44
N THR A 155 -19.78 5.14 -7.42
CA THR A 155 -19.82 6.28 -8.36
C THR A 155 -20.40 5.97 -9.74
N GLY A 156 -20.46 4.70 -10.14
CA GLY A 156 -20.78 4.29 -11.51
C GLY A 156 -19.65 4.53 -12.52
N ILE A 157 -18.46 4.96 -12.08
CA ILE A 157 -17.31 5.20 -12.96
C ILE A 157 -16.81 3.87 -13.60
N ALA A 158 -16.38 3.95 -14.85
CA ALA A 158 -15.90 2.79 -15.60
C ALA A 158 -14.53 2.29 -15.13
N ASP A 159 -14.20 1.03 -15.43
CA ASP A 159 -12.89 0.43 -15.15
C ASP A 159 -11.88 0.71 -16.27
N THR A 160 -11.56 1.99 -16.50
CA THR A 160 -10.55 2.36 -17.49
C THR A 160 -9.48 3.25 -16.87
N PRO A 161 -8.25 3.24 -17.42
CA PRO A 161 -7.16 4.06 -16.89
C PRO A 161 -7.56 5.54 -16.82
N LEU A 162 -8.13 6.06 -17.90
CA LEU A 162 -8.59 7.45 -17.98
C LEU A 162 -9.72 7.75 -16.98
N ALA A 163 -10.71 6.88 -16.85
CA ALA A 163 -11.85 7.11 -15.96
C ALA A 163 -11.44 7.14 -14.48
N LEU A 164 -10.46 6.32 -14.09
CA LEU A 164 -9.93 6.25 -12.73
C LEU A 164 -8.75 7.20 -12.48
N ALA A 165 -8.25 7.90 -13.50
CA ALA A 165 -7.07 8.76 -13.40
C ALA A 165 -7.25 9.87 -12.35
N HIS A 166 -8.43 10.50 -12.30
CA HIS A 166 -8.70 11.54 -11.31
C HIS A 166 -8.58 11.03 -9.87
N ALA A 167 -9.21 9.89 -9.56
CA ALA A 167 -9.16 9.30 -8.22
C ALA A 167 -7.71 8.94 -7.82
N ARG A 168 -6.95 8.34 -8.73
CA ARG A 168 -5.53 8.01 -8.48
C ARG A 168 -4.68 9.27 -8.25
N SER A 169 -4.82 10.29 -9.08
CA SER A 169 -4.10 11.56 -8.92
C SER A 169 -4.41 12.23 -7.58
N GLN A 170 -5.68 12.23 -7.15
CA GLN A 170 -6.08 12.76 -5.84
C GLN A 170 -5.37 12.03 -4.69
N LEU A 171 -5.32 10.70 -4.72
CA LEU A 171 -4.67 9.90 -3.67
C LEU A 171 -3.15 10.13 -3.64
N VAL A 172 -2.51 10.28 -4.80
CA VAL A 172 -1.07 10.54 -4.90
C VAL A 172 -0.74 11.92 -4.36
N ILE A 173 -1.51 12.95 -4.75
CA ILE A 173 -1.34 14.31 -4.23
C ILE A 173 -1.59 14.34 -2.72
N ALA A 174 -2.66 13.72 -2.23
CA ALA A 174 -2.98 13.63 -0.81
C ALA A 174 -1.84 12.98 0.00
N SER A 175 -1.25 11.89 -0.51
CA SER A 175 -0.12 11.22 0.15
C SER A 175 1.11 12.12 0.22
N ARG A 176 1.39 12.89 -0.84
CA ARG A 176 2.50 13.85 -0.86
C ARG A 176 2.28 15.02 0.09
N LEU A 177 1.05 15.54 0.18
CA LEU A 177 0.70 16.64 1.10
C LEU A 177 0.84 16.24 2.56
N ALA A 178 0.64 14.96 2.88
CA ALA A 178 0.76 14.42 4.23
C ALA A 178 2.16 13.83 4.54
N ASP A 179 3.13 13.95 3.62
CA ASP A 179 4.47 13.36 3.75
C ASP A 179 4.48 11.84 4.04
N ILE A 180 3.49 11.11 3.50
CA ILE A 180 3.39 9.64 3.62
C ILE A 180 3.79 8.93 2.31
N ALA A 181 3.95 7.60 2.37
CA ALA A 181 4.31 6.82 1.20
C ALA A 181 3.22 6.91 0.11
N ALA A 182 3.65 6.87 -1.16
CA ALA A 182 2.72 6.96 -2.28
C ALA A 182 1.72 5.79 -2.27
N PRO A 183 0.48 5.98 -2.76
CA PRO A 183 -0.60 5.01 -2.54
C PRO A 183 -0.37 3.61 -3.09
N ILE A 184 -1.18 2.68 -2.60
CA ILE A 184 -1.35 1.32 -3.11
C ILE A 184 -2.55 1.32 -4.08
N ASP A 185 -2.36 0.91 -5.33
CA ASP A 185 -3.45 0.78 -6.30
C ASP A 185 -4.27 -0.49 -6.08
N GLY A 186 -5.52 -0.47 -6.56
CA GLY A 186 -6.43 -1.60 -6.48
C GLY A 186 -5.95 -2.82 -7.29
N PRO A 187 -6.54 -4.00 -7.02
CA PRO A 187 -6.08 -5.23 -7.62
C PRO A 187 -6.45 -5.35 -9.10
N CYS A 188 -5.62 -6.07 -9.85
CA CYS A 188 -6.00 -6.57 -11.17
C CYS A 188 -6.87 -7.83 -11.00
N LEU A 189 -8.09 -7.83 -11.54
CA LEU A 189 -8.99 -8.98 -11.44
C LEU A 189 -8.59 -10.14 -12.37
N SER A 190 -7.76 -9.86 -13.38
CA SER A 190 -7.31 -10.88 -14.33
C SER A 190 -6.25 -11.82 -13.74
N THR A 191 -6.20 -13.04 -14.26
CA THR A 191 -5.11 -14.00 -14.05
C THR A 191 -4.06 -13.93 -15.18
N ASP A 192 -4.34 -13.21 -16.26
CA ASP A 192 -3.46 -13.09 -17.42
C ASP A 192 -2.25 -12.22 -17.07
N PRO A 193 -1.02 -12.76 -17.15
CA PRO A 193 0.21 -12.01 -16.86
C PRO A 193 0.35 -10.72 -17.66
N THR A 194 -0.09 -10.70 -18.92
CA THR A 194 0.01 -9.50 -19.77
C THR A 194 -0.87 -8.38 -19.27
N ARG A 195 -2.07 -8.71 -18.77
CA ARG A 195 -3.00 -7.75 -18.17
C ARG A 195 -2.55 -7.28 -16.80
N ILE A 196 -1.92 -8.16 -16.01
CA ILE A 196 -1.34 -7.80 -14.72
C ILE A 196 -0.20 -6.78 -14.94
N LEU A 197 0.69 -7.05 -15.91
CA LEU A 197 1.78 -6.15 -16.26
C LEU A 197 1.28 -4.79 -16.76
N ALA A 198 0.29 -4.77 -17.65
CA ALA A 198 -0.30 -3.51 -18.14
C ALA A 198 -0.97 -2.70 -17.02
N ASP A 199 -1.69 -3.35 -16.11
CA ASP A 199 -2.35 -2.69 -14.97
C ASP A 199 -1.33 -2.21 -13.90
N ALA A 200 -0.19 -2.89 -13.77
CA ALA A 200 0.94 -2.43 -12.96
C ALA A 200 1.68 -1.24 -13.60
N ALA A 201 1.81 -1.21 -14.93
CA ALA A 201 2.38 -0.05 -15.63
C ALA A 201 1.55 1.22 -15.40
N ILE A 202 0.21 1.11 -15.43
CA ILE A 202 -0.69 2.22 -15.07
C ILE A 202 -0.51 2.64 -13.61
N THR A 203 -0.26 1.68 -12.70
CA THR A 203 0.02 1.97 -11.28
C THR A 203 1.26 2.87 -11.16
N ALA A 204 2.36 2.50 -11.82
CA ALA A 204 3.59 3.28 -11.86
C ALA A 204 3.42 4.64 -12.55
N GLU A 205 2.74 4.66 -13.71
CA GLU A 205 2.48 5.88 -14.49
C GLU A 205 1.72 6.93 -13.67
N MET A 206 0.74 6.51 -12.88
CA MET A 206 -0.04 7.40 -12.02
C MET A 206 0.71 7.85 -10.76
N GLY A 207 1.93 7.37 -10.52
CA GLY A 207 2.75 7.74 -9.36
C GLY A 207 2.43 6.95 -8.08
N MET A 208 1.71 5.84 -8.20
CA MET A 208 1.44 4.90 -7.11
C MET A 208 2.58 3.89 -7.04
N THR A 209 2.98 3.47 -5.84
CA THR A 209 4.20 2.65 -5.63
C THR A 209 3.90 1.27 -5.07
N GLY A 210 2.63 0.90 -4.99
CA GLY A 210 2.20 -0.39 -4.46
C GLY A 210 0.94 -0.83 -5.14
N LYS A 211 0.65 -2.13 -5.08
CA LYS A 211 -0.56 -2.69 -5.65
C LYS A 211 -1.09 -3.84 -4.81
N LEU A 212 -2.42 -3.86 -4.63
CA LEU A 212 -3.10 -4.99 -4.05
C LEU A 212 -3.02 -6.19 -4.99
N CYS A 213 -2.67 -7.34 -4.45
CA CYS A 213 -2.67 -8.63 -5.13
C CYS A 213 -3.73 -9.52 -4.49
N LEU A 214 -4.47 -10.29 -5.29
CA LEU A 214 -5.45 -11.26 -4.82
C LEU A 214 -4.91 -12.69 -4.89
N ARG A 215 -3.80 -12.89 -5.59
CA ARG A 215 -3.18 -14.20 -5.81
C ARG A 215 -1.65 -14.09 -5.75
N PRO A 216 -0.95 -15.10 -5.19
CA PRO A 216 0.51 -15.10 -5.08
C PRO A 216 1.26 -14.81 -6.38
N GLU A 217 0.76 -15.30 -7.51
CA GLU A 217 1.43 -15.15 -8.81
C GLU A 217 1.43 -13.70 -9.31
N GLN A 218 0.47 -12.89 -8.85
CA GLN A 218 0.43 -11.46 -9.18
C GLN A 218 1.54 -10.68 -8.48
N ALA A 219 2.01 -11.16 -7.32
CA ALA A 219 2.99 -10.45 -6.51
C ALA A 219 4.35 -10.35 -7.21
N SER A 220 4.83 -11.44 -7.82
CA SER A 220 6.10 -11.41 -8.58
C SER A 220 6.05 -10.40 -9.73
N ILE A 221 5.00 -10.48 -10.57
CA ILE A 221 4.83 -9.58 -11.72
C ILE A 221 4.72 -8.12 -11.25
N THR A 222 3.98 -7.88 -10.17
CA THR A 222 3.83 -6.55 -9.57
C THR A 222 5.15 -6.03 -9.03
N ASN A 223 5.92 -6.85 -8.32
CA ASN A 223 7.22 -6.47 -7.79
C ASN A 223 8.17 -6.08 -8.91
N ASP A 224 8.26 -6.89 -9.96
CA ASP A 224 9.12 -6.59 -11.11
C ASP A 224 8.69 -5.29 -11.80
N ALA A 225 7.39 -5.13 -12.06
CA ALA A 225 6.84 -3.96 -12.76
C ALA A 225 6.94 -2.64 -11.96
N LEU A 226 6.97 -2.70 -10.63
CA LEU A 226 7.09 -1.54 -9.75
C LEU A 226 8.51 -1.33 -9.21
N SER A 227 9.49 -2.07 -9.72
CA SER A 227 10.90 -1.87 -9.40
C SER A 227 11.58 -0.95 -10.42
N PRO A 228 12.59 -0.16 -10.01
CA PRO A 228 13.44 0.54 -10.96
C PRO A 228 14.06 -0.45 -11.95
N THR A 229 13.92 -0.18 -13.24
CA THR A 229 14.54 -1.02 -14.28
C THR A 229 16.06 -0.79 -14.32
N ASP A 230 16.81 -1.76 -14.85
CA ASP A 230 18.28 -1.61 -14.97
C ASP A 230 18.66 -0.43 -15.88
N ASP A 231 17.83 -0.10 -16.87
CA ASP A 231 18.00 1.10 -17.71
C ASP A 231 17.78 2.39 -16.92
N GLU A 232 16.78 2.44 -16.04
CA GLU A 232 16.53 3.58 -15.15
C GLU A 232 17.65 3.76 -14.11
N VAL A 233 18.18 2.66 -13.59
CA VAL A 233 19.33 2.67 -12.68
C VAL A 233 20.57 3.17 -13.40
N THR A 234 20.86 2.64 -14.60
CA THR A 234 21.99 3.07 -15.43
C THR A 234 21.90 4.57 -15.76
N TRP A 235 20.71 5.04 -16.14
CA TRP A 235 20.46 6.47 -16.36
C TRP A 235 20.72 7.29 -15.09
N ALA A 236 20.24 6.84 -13.94
CA ALA A 236 20.41 7.54 -12.67
C ALA A 236 21.89 7.65 -12.27
N GLU A 237 22.67 6.58 -12.43
CA GLU A 237 24.11 6.57 -12.19
C GLU A 237 24.85 7.56 -13.09
N GLN A 238 24.52 7.59 -14.38
CA GLN A 238 25.10 8.54 -15.35
C GLN A 238 24.78 9.99 -14.98
N VAL A 239 23.55 10.27 -14.54
CA VAL A 239 23.15 11.62 -14.10
C VAL A 239 23.93 12.05 -12.86
N VAL A 240 24.08 11.17 -11.86
CA VAL A 240 24.85 11.46 -10.64
C VAL A 240 26.33 11.66 -10.96
N ALA A 241 26.91 10.84 -11.85
CA ALA A 241 28.29 10.98 -12.28
C ALA A 241 28.54 12.32 -13.00
N ARG A 242 27.63 12.73 -13.89
CA ARG A 242 27.70 13.99 -14.65
C ARG A 242 27.55 15.22 -13.75
N LEU A 243 26.56 15.22 -12.87
CA LEU A 243 26.18 16.40 -12.07
C LEU A 243 26.93 16.48 -10.72
N GLY A 244 27.65 15.42 -10.35
CA GLY A 244 28.28 15.26 -9.06
C GLY A 244 27.26 14.93 -7.95
N ALA A 245 27.66 14.07 -7.02
CA ALA A 245 26.80 13.65 -5.91
C ALA A 245 26.35 14.79 -4.99
N SER A 246 26.98 15.97 -5.03
CA SER A 246 26.57 17.19 -4.32
C SER A 246 25.90 18.23 -5.22
N GLY A 247 25.78 17.99 -6.53
CA GLY A 247 25.26 18.96 -7.50
C GLY A 247 26.31 19.97 -7.99
N SER A 248 27.61 19.69 -7.87
CA SER A 248 28.68 20.59 -8.31
C SER A 248 28.70 20.86 -9.82
N GLY A 249 28.08 19.99 -10.62
CA GLY A 249 27.98 20.10 -12.07
C GLY A 249 26.61 20.58 -12.58
N ILE A 250 25.80 21.21 -11.72
CA ILE A 250 24.52 21.81 -12.14
C ILE A 250 24.78 23.02 -13.03
N GLU A 251 24.26 23.01 -14.25
CA GLU A 251 24.45 24.09 -15.22
C GLU A 251 23.14 24.83 -15.53
N ASN A 252 22.01 24.15 -15.42
CA ASN A 252 20.69 24.73 -15.71
C ASN A 252 19.60 24.24 -14.76
N GLY A 253 18.43 24.88 -14.84
CA GLY A 253 17.29 24.60 -13.95
C GLY A 253 16.69 23.19 -14.06
N SER A 254 16.98 22.43 -15.13
CA SER A 254 16.51 21.04 -15.29
C SER A 254 17.42 20.00 -14.63
N ASP A 255 18.68 20.36 -14.32
CA ASP A 255 19.65 19.43 -13.73
C ASP A 255 19.31 19.07 -12.29
N LEU A 256 18.82 20.01 -11.48
CA LEU A 256 18.48 19.74 -10.08
C LEU A 256 17.32 18.75 -9.92
N PRO A 257 16.18 18.89 -10.64
CA PRO A 257 15.13 17.87 -10.66
C PRO A 257 15.62 16.51 -11.16
N ALA A 258 16.44 16.49 -12.21
CA ALA A 258 17.01 15.24 -12.76
C ALA A 258 17.90 14.54 -11.73
N LEU A 259 18.77 15.27 -11.04
CA LEU A 259 19.63 14.75 -9.99
C LEU A 259 18.83 14.21 -8.80
N GLN A 260 17.77 14.90 -8.40
CA GLN A 260 16.89 14.42 -7.33
C GLN A 260 16.17 13.13 -7.72
N ARG A 261 15.66 13.05 -8.96
CA ARG A 261 15.04 11.82 -9.48
C ARG A 261 16.03 10.67 -9.51
N ALA A 262 17.25 10.89 -10.00
CA ALA A 262 18.30 9.89 -10.03
C ALA A 262 18.63 9.37 -8.62
N ARG A 263 18.84 10.25 -7.64
CA ARG A 263 19.08 9.87 -6.24
C ARG A 263 17.93 9.06 -5.65
N ASN A 264 16.68 9.45 -5.93
CA ASN A 264 15.51 8.73 -5.43
C ASN A 264 15.43 7.31 -6.01
N LEU A 265 15.73 7.13 -7.31
CA LEU A 265 15.76 5.82 -7.96
C LEU A 265 16.84 4.90 -7.38
N LEU A 266 18.07 5.41 -7.23
CA LEU A 266 19.18 4.64 -6.65
C LEU A 266 18.92 4.28 -5.18
N SER A 267 18.37 5.23 -4.40
CA SER A 267 17.96 4.97 -3.03
C SER A 267 16.88 3.89 -2.95
N LEU A 268 15.89 3.93 -3.83
CA LEU A 268 14.83 2.91 -3.87
C LEU A 268 15.39 1.54 -4.25
N ARG A 269 16.26 1.46 -5.27
CA ARG A 269 16.90 0.20 -5.67
C ARG A 269 17.67 -0.42 -4.50
N ALA A 270 18.53 0.36 -3.83
CA ALA A 270 19.28 -0.11 -2.68
C ALA A 270 18.37 -0.59 -1.53
N GLN A 271 17.24 0.08 -1.30
CA GLN A 271 16.26 -0.32 -0.28
C GLN A 271 15.58 -1.64 -0.63
N LEU A 272 15.17 -1.83 -1.89
CA LEU A 272 14.55 -3.07 -2.36
C LEU A 272 15.53 -4.24 -2.32
N ASP A 273 16.80 -4.02 -2.68
CA ASP A 273 17.84 -5.04 -2.61
C ASP A 273 18.12 -5.48 -1.16
N SER A 274 17.86 -4.61 -0.17
CA SER A 274 18.01 -4.92 1.27
C SER A 274 16.81 -5.63 1.92
N MET A 275 15.71 -5.82 1.18
CA MET A 275 14.51 -6.49 1.71
C MET A 275 14.62 -8.01 1.78
N TRP A 276 15.67 -8.59 1.18
CA TRP A 276 15.91 -10.03 0.99
C TRP A 276 17.37 -10.38 1.27
#